data_AF-A0AA36MP62-F1
#
_entry.id   AF-A0AA36MP62-F1
#
_cell.length_a   1.000
_cell.length_b   1.000
_cell.length_c   1.000
_cell.angle_alpha   90.00
_cell.angle_beta   90.00
_cell.angle_gamma   90.00
#
_symmetry.space_group_name_H-M   'P 1'
#
loop_
_entity.id
_entity.type
_entity.pdbx_description
1 polymer ?
#
loop_
_entity_poly.entity_id
_entity_poly.type
_entity_poly.pdbx_seq_one_letter_code
_entity_poly.pdbx_strand_id
1 'polypeptide(L)'
;MAVEGYLQREDQAKPDGQAGEGCLNDEKLSTDKPNQINYDTPRETLIIVMQRDGSQLGFASPAMRADKEVVRAAVCQDGHALQYACAELRDDLDVVMEAVRQDGHALVFASPAKKASKEVVLEAVRQDGHSIVFANEALRADRDIVLEAVQQDGYTLSYASHGLRADCEVVIEAVRSTGYALLFAHEKFRSDKVP
;
A
#
# COMPACT_ATOMS: atom_id res chain seq x y z
N MET A 1 53.22 -18.17 -39.60
CA MET A 1 52.27 -18.01 -40.73
C MET A 1 51.30 -16.92 -40.31
N ALA A 2 51.58 -15.69 -40.76
CA ALA A 2 50.85 -15.03 -41.87
C ALA A 2 49.46 -14.61 -41.37
N VAL A 3 49.30 -13.40 -40.80
CA VAL A 3 49.17 -12.08 -41.47
C VAL A 3 47.95 -12.03 -42.39
N GLU A 4 46.94 -11.26 -41.98
CA GLU A 4 46.02 -10.40 -42.75
C GLU A 4 44.81 -10.12 -41.83
N GLY A 5 44.33 -8.90 -41.60
CA GLY A 5 44.59 -7.63 -42.24
C GLY A 5 43.27 -6.86 -42.28
N TYR A 6 43.39 -5.54 -42.10
CA TYR A 6 42.47 -4.50 -42.59
C TYR A 6 41.31 -4.00 -41.70
N LEU A 7 41.63 -2.84 -41.09
CA LEU A 7 40.96 -1.54 -41.27
C LEU A 7 39.84 -1.12 -40.31
N GLN A 8 40.24 -0.17 -39.46
CA GLN A 8 39.45 0.95 -38.95
C GLN A 8 38.61 1.61 -40.04
N ARG A 9 37.39 2.05 -39.68
CA ARG A 9 36.87 3.40 -39.95
C ARG A 9 35.90 3.80 -38.85
N GLU A 10 36.18 4.95 -38.25
CA GLU A 10 35.28 5.76 -37.44
C GLU A 10 34.09 6.19 -38.31
N ASP A 11 32.87 6.20 -37.76
CA ASP A 11 31.98 7.33 -37.96
C ASP A 11 30.84 7.35 -36.94
N GLN A 12 30.55 8.57 -36.50
CA GLN A 12 29.57 8.95 -35.49
C GLN A 12 28.13 8.81 -36.02
N ALA A 13 27.21 8.37 -35.17
CA ALA A 13 25.86 8.95 -35.05
C ALA A 13 25.07 8.24 -33.94
N LYS A 14 24.75 8.96 -32.86
CA LYS A 14 23.53 8.67 -32.09
C LYS A 14 22.32 9.03 -32.96
N PRO A 15 21.22 8.28 -32.83
CA PRO A 15 19.93 8.92 -32.72
C PRO A 15 19.28 8.57 -31.37
N ASP A 16 18.89 9.61 -30.65
CA ASP A 16 17.83 9.53 -29.67
C ASP A 16 16.55 9.06 -30.37
N GLY A 17 15.85 8.11 -29.76
CA GLY A 17 14.62 7.53 -30.31
C GLY A 17 13.95 6.62 -29.29
N GLN A 18 13.36 7.22 -28.26
CA GLN A 18 12.34 6.57 -27.45
C GLN A 18 11.13 6.23 -28.34
N ALA A 19 10.81 4.95 -28.46
CA ALA A 19 9.45 4.45 -28.61
C ALA A 19 9.47 2.96 -28.23
N GLY A 20 8.90 2.65 -27.06
CA GLY A 20 8.65 1.27 -26.65
C GLY A 20 7.53 0.69 -27.52
N GLU A 21 7.90 0.05 -28.61
CA GLU A 21 7.04 -0.94 -29.27
C GLU A 21 7.32 -2.29 -28.62
N GLY A 22 6.33 -2.83 -27.92
CA GLY A 22 6.51 -4.13 -27.28
C GLY A 22 5.40 -4.54 -26.32
N CYS A 23 4.13 -4.41 -26.71
CA CYS A 23 3.03 -5.07 -26.01
C CYS A 23 1.87 -5.39 -26.96
N LEU A 24 2.15 -6.08 -28.06
CA LEU A 24 1.14 -6.89 -28.76
C LEU A 24 1.84 -8.10 -29.35
N ASN A 25 1.96 -9.17 -28.55
CA ASN A 25 2.05 -10.51 -29.09
C ASN A 25 0.95 -11.34 -28.41
N ASP A 26 -0.03 -11.66 -29.23
CA ASP A 26 -1.07 -12.65 -29.00
C ASP A 26 -0.46 -13.98 -28.56
N GLU A 27 -0.77 -14.43 -27.34
CA GLU A 27 -0.66 -15.85 -27.00
C GLU A 27 -1.82 -16.29 -26.10
N LYS A 28 -2.85 -16.81 -26.79
CA LYS A 28 -3.73 -17.91 -26.39
C LYS A 28 -4.57 -17.73 -25.12
N LEU A 29 -5.74 -17.16 -25.38
CA LEU A 29 -7.06 -17.63 -24.94
C LEU A 29 -7.04 -19.03 -24.26
N SER A 30 -7.02 -19.05 -22.93
CA SER A 30 -7.38 -20.20 -22.11
C SER A 30 -8.63 -19.81 -21.32
N THR A 31 -9.80 -20.12 -21.88
CA THR A 31 -11.13 -19.74 -21.38
C THR A 31 -11.69 -20.67 -20.30
N ASP A 32 -10.87 -21.53 -19.70
CA ASP A 32 -11.33 -22.52 -18.72
C ASP A 32 -10.83 -22.20 -17.30
N LYS A 33 -11.22 -21.04 -16.77
CA LYS A 33 -11.33 -20.88 -15.30
C LYS A 33 -12.78 -20.53 -14.96
N PRO A 34 -13.53 -21.43 -14.31
CA PRO A 34 -14.98 -21.28 -14.10
C PRO A 34 -15.39 -20.15 -13.14
N ASN A 35 -14.45 -19.31 -12.69
CA ASN A 35 -14.66 -18.22 -11.74
C ASN A 35 -14.11 -16.86 -12.23
N GLN A 36 -13.80 -16.66 -13.52
CA GLN A 36 -13.45 -15.32 -14.03
C GLN A 36 -14.72 -14.60 -14.50
N ILE A 37 -14.92 -13.35 -14.05
CA ILE A 37 -16.02 -12.51 -14.54
C ILE A 37 -15.76 -12.24 -16.03
N ASN A 38 -16.65 -12.75 -16.88
CA ASN A 38 -16.44 -12.89 -18.32
C ASN A 38 -16.47 -11.54 -19.08
N TYR A 39 -15.67 -11.51 -20.15
CA TYR A 39 -15.06 -10.39 -20.88
C TYR A 39 -15.99 -9.51 -21.74
N ASP A 40 -17.31 -9.64 -21.62
CA ASP A 40 -18.30 -8.83 -22.36
C ASP A 40 -19.33 -8.14 -21.45
N THR A 41 -19.12 -8.18 -20.13
CA THR A 41 -20.05 -7.58 -19.19
C THR A 41 -19.97 -6.04 -19.30
N PRO A 42 -21.09 -5.33 -19.57
CA PRO A 42 -21.08 -3.87 -19.64
C PRO A 42 -20.49 -3.26 -18.37
N ARG A 43 -19.77 -2.15 -18.53
CA ARG A 43 -19.11 -1.47 -17.42
C ARG A 43 -20.07 -1.13 -16.29
N GLU A 44 -21.31 -0.73 -16.58
CA GLU A 44 -22.31 -0.47 -15.53
C GLU A 44 -22.64 -1.71 -14.71
N THR A 45 -22.77 -2.87 -15.37
CA THR A 45 -23.05 -4.14 -14.70
C THR A 45 -21.87 -4.55 -13.82
N LEU A 46 -20.63 -4.30 -14.25
CA LEU A 46 -19.44 -4.56 -13.44
C LEU A 46 -19.43 -3.72 -12.16
N ILE A 47 -19.76 -2.42 -12.26
CA ILE A 47 -19.88 -1.54 -11.10
C ILE A 47 -20.95 -2.06 -10.13
N ILE A 48 -22.10 -2.49 -10.63
CA ILE A 48 -23.18 -3.05 -9.79
C ILE A 48 -22.73 -4.32 -9.05
N VAL A 49 -21.94 -5.18 -9.70
CA VAL A 49 -21.37 -6.38 -9.05
C VAL A 49 -20.40 -5.97 -7.94
N MET A 50 -19.47 -5.05 -8.22
CA MET A 50 -18.49 -4.59 -7.23
C MET A 50 -19.13 -3.88 -6.04
N GLN A 51 -20.22 -3.15 -6.26
CA GLN A 51 -20.99 -2.51 -5.19
C GLN A 51 -21.67 -3.50 -4.24
N ARG A 52 -21.90 -4.74 -4.68
CA ARG A 52 -22.47 -5.80 -3.83
C ARG A 52 -21.40 -6.60 -3.11
N ASP A 53 -20.30 -6.85 -3.78
CA ASP A 53 -19.17 -7.63 -3.26
C ASP A 53 -17.87 -7.17 -3.94
N GLY A 54 -17.08 -6.36 -3.24
CA GLY A 54 -15.82 -5.80 -3.73
C GLY A 54 -14.71 -6.85 -3.88
N SER A 55 -14.83 -7.99 -3.18
CA SER A 55 -13.88 -9.10 -3.30
C SER A 55 -13.88 -9.74 -4.70
N GLN A 56 -14.97 -9.53 -5.46
CA GLN A 56 -15.11 -9.96 -6.85
C GLN A 56 -14.06 -9.35 -7.79
N LEU A 57 -13.41 -8.24 -7.41
CA LEU A 57 -12.31 -7.66 -8.15
C LEU A 57 -11.14 -8.67 -8.30
N GLY A 58 -10.96 -9.58 -7.36
CA GLY A 58 -9.97 -10.67 -7.42
C GLY A 58 -10.21 -11.69 -8.54
N PHE A 59 -11.41 -11.70 -9.12
CA PHE A 59 -11.80 -12.54 -10.26
C PHE A 59 -11.94 -11.75 -11.58
N ALA A 60 -11.82 -10.43 -11.51
CA ALA A 60 -11.89 -9.55 -12.66
C ALA A 60 -10.66 -9.70 -13.57
N SER A 61 -10.82 -9.33 -14.84
CA SER A 61 -9.73 -9.29 -15.81
C SER A 61 -8.70 -8.21 -15.46
N PRO A 62 -7.46 -8.30 -15.98
CA PRO A 62 -6.45 -7.25 -15.80
C PRO A 62 -6.92 -5.86 -16.25
N ALA A 63 -7.70 -5.78 -17.34
CA ALA A 63 -8.25 -4.52 -17.84
C ALA A 63 -9.21 -3.88 -16.83
N MET A 64 -10.07 -4.68 -16.17
CA MET A 64 -10.99 -4.18 -15.14
C MET A 64 -10.26 -3.78 -13.85
N ARG A 65 -9.19 -4.49 -13.47
CA ARG A 65 -8.34 -4.12 -12.33
C ARG A 65 -7.54 -2.85 -12.56
N ALA A 66 -7.46 -2.39 -13.81
CA ALA A 66 -6.88 -1.12 -14.20
C ALA A 66 -7.96 -0.04 -14.46
N ASP A 67 -9.25 -0.38 -14.46
CA ASP A 67 -10.33 0.61 -14.56
C ASP A 67 -10.55 1.25 -13.20
N LYS A 68 -10.15 2.52 -13.08
CA LYS A 68 -10.23 3.29 -11.83
C LYS A 68 -11.63 3.27 -11.22
N GLU A 69 -12.69 3.32 -12.01
CA GLU A 69 -14.05 3.42 -11.49
C GLU A 69 -14.61 2.06 -11.04
N VAL A 70 -14.25 0.98 -11.74
CA VAL A 70 -14.55 -0.39 -11.28
C VAL A 70 -13.82 -0.68 -9.98
N VAL A 71 -12.54 -0.32 -9.89
CA VAL A 71 -11.76 -0.47 -8.65
C VAL A 71 -12.33 0.40 -7.53
N ARG A 72 -12.69 1.66 -7.80
CA ARG A 72 -13.32 2.55 -6.81
C ARG A 72 -14.62 1.97 -6.26
N ALA A 73 -15.47 1.42 -7.13
CA ALA A 73 -16.69 0.74 -6.70
C ALA A 73 -16.41 -0.45 -5.77
N ALA A 74 -15.35 -1.22 -6.04
CA ALA A 74 -14.92 -2.33 -5.21
C ALA A 74 -14.34 -1.86 -3.87
N VAL A 75 -13.41 -0.89 -3.87
CA VAL A 75 -12.78 -0.41 -2.62
C VAL A 75 -13.73 0.35 -1.72
N CYS A 76 -14.75 1.01 -2.28
CA CYS A 76 -15.80 1.64 -1.51
C CYS A 76 -16.66 0.61 -0.75
N GLN A 77 -16.77 -0.61 -1.28
CA GLN A 77 -17.50 -1.71 -0.64
C GLN A 77 -16.60 -2.47 0.35
N ASP A 78 -15.37 -2.77 -0.05
CA ASP A 78 -14.33 -3.45 0.73
C ASP A 78 -12.95 -2.87 0.43
N GLY A 79 -12.35 -2.15 1.38
CA GLY A 79 -11.04 -1.51 1.23
C GLY A 79 -9.92 -2.51 0.92
N HIS A 80 -10.05 -3.77 1.33
CA HIS A 80 -9.11 -4.83 0.99
C HIS A 80 -9.13 -5.20 -0.49
N ALA A 81 -10.15 -4.80 -1.26
CA ALA A 81 -10.19 -4.98 -2.70
C ALA A 81 -9.01 -4.27 -3.42
N LEU A 82 -8.39 -3.27 -2.79
CA LEU A 82 -7.21 -2.58 -3.30
C LEU A 82 -6.06 -3.55 -3.64
N GLN A 83 -5.98 -4.70 -2.98
CA GLN A 83 -4.98 -5.73 -3.25
C GLN A 83 -5.02 -6.27 -4.70
N TYR A 84 -6.18 -6.20 -5.34
CA TYR A 84 -6.41 -6.71 -6.69
C TYR A 84 -6.23 -5.65 -7.76
N ALA A 85 -6.17 -4.37 -7.40
CA ALA A 85 -5.95 -3.29 -8.34
C ALA A 85 -4.56 -3.37 -8.98
N CYS A 86 -4.41 -2.81 -10.19
CA CYS A 86 -3.11 -2.70 -10.84
C CYS A 86 -2.15 -1.79 -10.03
N ALA A 87 -0.86 -1.88 -10.33
CA ALA A 87 0.17 -1.16 -9.57
C ALA A 87 -0.04 0.37 -9.60
N GLU A 88 -0.51 0.89 -10.74
CA GLU A 88 -0.80 2.30 -10.96
C GLU A 88 -1.93 2.79 -10.04
N LEU A 89 -3.00 2.01 -9.88
CA LEU A 89 -4.12 2.37 -9.02
C LEU A 89 -3.80 2.17 -7.52
N ARG A 90 -2.88 1.26 -7.19
CA ARG A 90 -2.32 1.14 -5.83
C ARG A 90 -1.39 2.30 -5.47
N ASP A 91 -0.98 3.10 -6.46
CA ASP A 91 -0.25 4.35 -6.30
C ASP A 91 -1.10 5.60 -6.62
N ASP A 92 -2.37 5.41 -6.99
CA ASP A 92 -3.31 6.52 -7.17
C ASP A 92 -3.79 7.02 -5.81
N LEU A 93 -3.64 8.32 -5.55
CA LEU A 93 -3.96 8.89 -4.26
C LEU A 93 -5.46 8.75 -3.94
N ASP A 94 -6.34 8.99 -4.90
CA ASP A 94 -7.79 9.00 -4.67
C ASP A 94 -8.27 7.59 -4.34
N VAL A 95 -7.82 6.59 -5.10
CA VAL A 95 -8.21 5.18 -4.90
C VAL A 95 -7.72 4.68 -3.54
N VAL A 96 -6.46 4.98 -3.19
CA VAL A 96 -5.88 4.55 -1.92
C VAL A 96 -6.56 5.25 -0.74
N MET A 97 -6.85 6.55 -0.85
CA MET A 97 -7.56 7.28 0.20
C MET A 97 -8.99 6.76 0.40
N GLU A 98 -9.70 6.39 -0.67
CA GLU A 98 -11.02 5.76 -0.56
C GLU A 98 -10.93 4.42 0.17
N ALA A 99 -9.97 3.57 -0.20
CA ALA A 99 -9.77 2.27 0.44
C ALA A 99 -9.42 2.40 1.93
N VAL A 100 -8.53 3.34 2.27
CA VAL A 100 -8.09 3.61 3.64
C VAL A 100 -9.20 4.19 4.51
N ARG A 101 -10.06 5.04 3.94
CA ARG A 101 -11.25 5.56 4.65
C ARG A 101 -12.29 4.48 4.92
N GLN A 102 -12.38 3.49 4.04
CA GLN A 102 -13.26 2.34 4.23
C GLN A 102 -12.68 1.42 5.32
N ASP A 103 -11.38 1.10 5.26
CA ASP A 103 -10.65 0.32 6.26
C ASP A 103 -9.17 0.74 6.30
N GLY A 104 -8.68 1.19 7.46
CA GLY A 104 -7.30 1.64 7.64
C GLY A 104 -6.27 0.57 7.32
N HIS A 105 -6.61 -0.71 7.48
CA HIS A 105 -5.74 -1.83 7.13
C HIS A 105 -5.50 -1.95 5.62
N ALA A 106 -6.35 -1.36 4.78
CA ALA A 106 -6.15 -1.33 3.33
C ALA A 106 -4.81 -0.68 2.92
N LEU A 107 -4.21 0.13 3.81
CA LEU A 107 -2.86 0.68 3.65
C LEU A 107 -1.81 -0.39 3.33
N VAL A 108 -1.98 -1.62 3.80
CA VAL A 108 -1.06 -2.74 3.49
C VAL A 108 -0.92 -2.99 1.99
N PHE A 109 -1.96 -2.69 1.21
CA PHE A 109 -1.96 -2.88 -0.24
C PHE A 109 -1.52 -1.66 -1.01
N ALA A 110 -1.40 -0.49 -0.39
CA ALA A 110 -0.91 0.70 -1.08
C ALA A 110 0.55 0.54 -1.55
N SER A 111 0.96 1.37 -2.51
CA SER A 111 2.35 1.42 -2.97
C SER A 111 3.31 1.81 -1.82
N PRO A 112 4.62 1.51 -1.94
CA PRO A 112 5.61 2.00 -0.97
C PRO A 112 5.61 3.53 -0.83
N ALA A 113 5.34 4.26 -1.91
CA ALA A 113 5.26 5.72 -1.90
C ALA A 113 4.06 6.20 -1.06
N LYS A 114 2.91 5.53 -1.13
CA LYS A 114 1.74 5.86 -0.30
C LYS A 114 1.90 5.47 1.15
N LYS A 115 2.58 4.37 1.45
CA LYS A 115 2.99 4.00 2.82
C LYS A 115 4.00 4.97 3.44
N ALA A 116 4.63 5.81 2.62
CA ALA A 116 5.51 6.90 3.04
C ALA A 116 4.82 8.28 3.01
N SER A 117 3.55 8.34 2.59
CA SER A 117 2.79 9.59 2.59
C SER A 117 2.18 9.83 3.96
N LYS A 118 2.59 10.91 4.63
CA LYS A 118 2.05 11.31 5.95
C LYS A 118 0.54 11.47 5.91
N GLU A 119 -0.02 12.03 4.84
CA GLU A 119 -1.47 12.21 4.68
C GLU A 119 -2.22 10.88 4.67
N VAL A 120 -1.78 9.93 3.82
CA VAL A 120 -2.44 8.62 3.68
C VAL A 120 -2.32 7.80 4.96
N VAL A 121 -1.13 7.78 5.56
CA VAL A 121 -0.88 7.03 6.79
C VAL A 121 -1.66 7.62 7.96
N LEU A 122 -1.74 8.95 8.08
CA LEU A 122 -2.50 9.58 9.14
C LEU A 122 -3.99 9.29 9.01
N GLU A 123 -4.53 9.27 7.80
CA GLU A 123 -5.92 8.85 7.56
C GLU A 123 -6.14 7.38 7.98
N ALA A 124 -5.22 6.48 7.63
CA ALA A 124 -5.30 5.07 8.02
C ALA A 124 -5.26 4.89 9.53
N VAL A 125 -4.36 5.61 10.19
CA VAL A 125 -4.22 5.60 11.65
C VAL A 125 -5.46 6.17 12.34
N ARG A 126 -6.09 7.22 11.79
CA ARG A 126 -7.35 7.75 12.32
C ARG A 126 -8.51 6.77 12.20
N GLN A 127 -8.50 5.93 11.18
CA GLN A 127 -9.50 4.87 11.01
C GLN A 127 -9.24 3.73 12.01
N ASP A 128 -7.99 3.26 12.10
CA ASP A 128 -7.54 2.30 13.11
C ASP A 128 -6.06 2.51 13.42
N GLY A 129 -5.75 2.81 14.69
CA GLY A 129 -4.40 3.04 15.18
C GLY A 129 -3.40 1.91 14.88
N HIS A 130 -3.85 0.66 14.73
CA HIS A 130 -2.99 -0.47 14.38
C HIS A 130 -2.47 -0.40 12.94
N SER A 131 -3.12 0.36 12.07
CA SER A 131 -2.70 0.57 10.67
C SER A 131 -1.30 1.17 10.56
N ILE A 132 -0.79 1.80 11.63
CA ILE A 132 0.58 2.31 11.73
C ILE A 132 1.65 1.25 11.43
N VAL A 133 1.34 -0.04 11.64
CA VAL A 133 2.26 -1.15 11.32
C VAL A 133 2.62 -1.20 9.83
N PHE A 134 1.75 -0.70 8.94
CA PHE A 134 1.97 -0.68 7.50
C PHE A 134 2.67 0.58 7.00
N ALA A 135 2.84 1.59 7.85
CA ALA A 135 3.58 2.79 7.53
C ALA A 135 5.08 2.49 7.39
N ASN A 136 5.78 3.29 6.58
CA ASN A 136 7.23 3.18 6.49
C ASN A 136 7.90 3.54 7.84
N GLU A 137 9.17 3.18 7.98
CA GLU A 137 9.93 3.39 9.22
C GLU A 137 10.00 4.87 9.64
N ALA A 138 10.12 5.77 8.66
CA ALA A 138 10.17 7.21 8.92
C ALA A 138 8.89 7.72 9.59
N LEU A 139 7.72 7.27 9.12
CA LEU A 139 6.43 7.66 9.69
C LEU A 139 6.12 6.94 11.01
N ARG A 140 6.68 5.75 11.25
CA ARG A 140 6.68 5.11 12.58
C ARG A 140 7.62 5.81 13.58
N ALA A 141 8.46 6.71 13.10
CA ALA A 141 9.26 7.62 13.91
C ALA A 141 8.67 9.05 13.95
N ASP A 142 7.57 9.31 13.25
CA ASP A 142 6.87 10.58 13.30
C ASP A 142 6.01 10.63 14.57
N ARG A 143 6.28 11.64 15.40
CA ARG A 143 5.66 11.79 16.71
C ARG A 143 4.16 12.01 16.61
N ASP A 144 3.68 12.76 15.62
CA ASP A 144 2.26 13.09 15.49
C ASP A 144 1.45 11.85 15.13
N ILE A 145 1.96 11.05 14.18
CA ILE A 145 1.31 9.80 13.76
C ILE A 145 1.28 8.79 14.91
N VAL A 146 2.40 8.63 15.63
CA VAL A 146 2.46 7.71 16.76
C VAL A 146 1.53 8.15 17.88
N LEU A 147 1.46 9.43 18.21
CA LEU A 147 0.53 9.92 19.23
C LEU A 147 -0.93 9.65 18.85
N GLU A 148 -1.31 9.88 17.59
CA GLU A 148 -2.66 9.58 17.09
C GLU A 148 -2.99 8.09 17.27
N ALA A 149 -2.07 7.19 16.91
CA ALA A 149 -2.26 5.74 17.08
C ALA A 149 -2.37 5.33 18.55
N VAL A 150 -1.50 5.89 19.40
CA VAL A 150 -1.38 5.56 20.82
C VAL A 150 -2.59 6.05 21.62
N GLN A 151 -3.19 7.16 21.21
CA GLN A 151 -4.43 7.66 21.81
C GLN A 151 -5.61 6.72 21.59
N GLN A 152 -5.62 5.94 20.49
CA GLN A 152 -6.65 4.94 20.23
C GLN A 152 -6.39 3.63 20.97
N ASP A 153 -5.16 3.12 20.91
CA ASP A 153 -4.71 1.97 21.70
C ASP A 153 -3.24 2.11 22.06
N GLY A 154 -2.95 2.16 23.36
CA GLY A 154 -1.59 2.24 23.88
C GLY A 154 -0.66 1.10 23.41
N TYR A 155 -1.19 -0.06 23.01
CA TYR A 155 -0.38 -1.16 22.46
C TYR A 155 0.28 -0.82 21.13
N THR A 156 -0.24 0.16 20.38
CA THR A 156 0.38 0.64 19.13
C THR A 156 1.77 1.23 19.35
N LEU A 157 2.13 1.62 20.59
CA LEU A 157 3.49 2.01 20.99
C LEU A 157 4.53 0.95 20.60
N SER A 158 4.15 -0.32 20.53
CA SER A 158 5.02 -1.42 20.10
C SER A 158 5.56 -1.25 18.67
N TYR A 159 4.82 -0.56 17.80
CA TYR A 159 5.18 -0.32 16.41
C TYR A 159 6.02 0.95 16.20
N ALA A 160 6.03 1.84 17.20
CA ALA A 160 6.78 3.08 17.14
C ALA A 160 8.29 2.82 17.13
N SER A 161 9.04 3.80 16.60
CA SER A 161 10.51 3.76 16.62
C SER A 161 11.06 3.64 18.04
N HIS A 162 12.27 3.10 18.17
CA HIS A 162 12.96 3.00 19.46
C HIS A 162 13.08 4.35 20.19
N GLY A 163 13.27 5.44 19.42
CA GLY A 163 13.33 6.80 19.96
C GLY A 163 12.01 7.22 20.62
N LEU A 164 10.88 6.99 19.96
CA LEU A 164 9.56 7.35 20.50
C LEU A 164 9.11 6.41 21.63
N ARG A 165 9.53 5.15 21.62
CA ARG A 165 9.35 4.23 22.77
C ARG A 165 10.15 4.66 24.00
N ALA A 166 11.15 5.53 23.82
CA ALA A 166 11.91 6.16 24.89
C ALA A 166 11.44 7.60 25.19
N ASP A 167 10.46 8.13 24.45
CA ASP A 167 9.89 9.46 24.70
C ASP A 167 8.92 9.36 25.88
N CYS A 168 9.17 10.18 26.91
CA CYS A 168 8.39 10.13 28.15
C CYS A 168 6.92 10.49 27.91
N GLU A 169 6.66 11.48 27.07
CA GLU A 169 5.31 11.98 26.82
C GLU A 169 4.50 10.95 26.02
N VAL A 170 5.10 10.38 24.98
CA VAL A 170 4.47 9.33 24.17
C VAL A 170 4.19 8.08 25.02
N VAL A 171 5.13 7.68 25.88
CA VAL A 171 4.96 6.53 26.78
C VAL A 171 3.87 6.78 27.83
N ILE A 172 3.83 7.98 28.42
CA ILE A 172 2.79 8.34 29.39
C ILE A 172 1.42 8.29 28.72
N GLU A 173 1.29 8.79 27.49
CA GLU A 173 0.03 8.76 26.77
C GLU A 173 -0.40 7.31 26.45
N ALA A 174 0.56 6.45 26.07
CA ALA A 174 0.30 5.03 25.84
C ALA A 174 -0.19 4.32 27.10
N VAL A 175 0.43 4.60 28.24
CA VAL A 175 0.06 3.98 29.53
C VAL A 175 -1.30 4.50 30.01
N ARG A 176 -1.64 5.76 29.72
CA ARG A 176 -2.97 6.31 30.01
C ARG A 176 -4.06 5.64 29.19
N SER A 177 -3.80 5.41 27.91
CA SER A 177 -4.72 4.70 27.01
C SER A 177 -4.86 3.23 27.41
N THR A 178 -3.74 2.52 27.53
CA THR A 178 -3.67 1.11 27.89
C THR A 178 -2.59 0.90 28.95
N GLY A 179 -2.97 0.62 30.20
CA GLY A 179 -2.02 0.51 31.33
C GLY A 179 -0.85 -0.47 31.11
N TYR A 180 -1.09 -1.55 30.36
CA TYR A 180 -0.05 -2.53 30.01
C TYR A 180 0.89 -2.09 28.87
N ALA A 181 0.66 -0.93 28.24
CA ALA A 181 1.53 -0.38 27.19
C ALA A 181 2.95 -0.10 27.68
N LEU A 182 3.17 0.00 28.99
CA LEU A 182 4.50 0.10 29.59
C LEU A 182 5.40 -1.10 29.22
N LEU A 183 4.80 -2.27 28.93
CA LEU A 183 5.47 -3.46 28.38
C LEU A 183 6.01 -3.28 26.96
N PHE A 184 5.76 -2.13 26.32
CA PHE A 184 6.30 -1.76 25.02
C PHE A 184 7.22 -0.53 25.09
N ALA A 185 7.20 0.22 26.18
CA ALA A 185 8.15 1.31 26.43
C ALA A 185 9.61 0.80 26.50
N HIS A 186 10.56 1.73 26.32
CA HIS A 186 11.99 1.48 26.48
C HIS A 186 12.31 0.95 27.90
N GLU A 187 13.35 0.12 28.02
CA GLU A 187 13.72 -0.55 29.27
C GLU A 187 13.93 0.41 30.45
N LYS A 188 14.40 1.64 30.17
CA LYS A 188 14.56 2.72 31.16
C LYS A 188 13.30 3.04 31.96
N PHE A 189 12.11 2.72 31.44
CA PHE A 189 10.82 2.92 32.12
C PHE A 189 10.29 1.65 32.80
N ARG A 190 10.87 0.48 32.50
CA ARG A 190 10.50 -0.81 33.13
C ARG A 190 11.38 -1.17 34.32
N SER A 191 12.50 -0.47 34.48
CA SER A 191 13.54 -0.80 35.44
C SER A 191 13.46 -0.03 36.76
N ASP A 192 12.42 0.77 36.98
CA ASP A 192 12.03 1.15 38.34
C ASP A 192 11.42 -0.08 39.03
N LYS A 193 12.33 -0.93 39.52
CA LYS A 193 12.01 -1.93 40.52
C LYS A 193 11.43 -1.17 41.72
N VAL A 194 10.13 -1.31 41.91
CA VAL A 194 9.48 -0.96 43.16
C VAL A 194 10.21 -1.75 44.26
N PRO A 195 10.83 -1.09 45.27
CA PRO A 195 11.51 -1.78 46.35
C PRO A 195 10.57 -2.65 47.20
#